data_AF-A0A2U3N4G7-F1
#
_entry.id   AF-A0A2U3N4G7-F1
#
_cell.length_a   1.000
_cell.length_b   1.000
_cell.length_c   1.000
_cell.angle_alpha   90.00
_cell.angle_beta   90.00
_cell.angle_gamma   90.00
#
_symmetry.space_group_name_H-M   'P 1'
#
loop_
_entity.id
_entity.type
_entity.pdbx_description
1 polymer ?
#
loop_
_entity_poly.entity_id
_entity_poly.type
_entity_poly.pdbx_seq_one_letter_code
_entity_poly.pdbx_strand_id
1 'polypeptide(L)'
;MVAKIYEAFRYSSCVQGRNGLISNPILKIQEEEIRDNSLKNLGSVFDLSQSILHRNSNKKVFDKFNAPHSSQPNIEEAAQTIDQDIGEIHQSKTLSETQKKLLVQSRLGQGQFRKDLLKNFNSACLLTGIKHESLLLASHIKPWSDCTNEERLDARNGLLLSPLVDKLFDRYFITFNPDTLRLIMVDDPLILEIIINHQLLDFVIKPPFKNKHLEKFKEYMTHHYRKFHEINEKRYAKK
;
A
#
# COMPACT_ATOMS: atom_id res chain seq x y z
N MET A 1 -9.02 2.95 -18.20
CA MET A 1 -8.90 2.50 -19.61
C MET A 1 -7.51 1.91 -19.87
N VAL A 2 -6.43 2.63 -19.49
CA VAL A 2 -5.03 2.15 -19.45
C VAL A 2 -4.81 0.84 -18.67
N ALA A 3 -5.58 0.60 -17.60
CA ALA A 3 -5.46 -0.60 -16.76
C ALA A 3 -5.74 -1.93 -17.50
N LYS A 4 -6.61 -1.94 -18.53
CA LYS A 4 -7.00 -3.17 -19.23
C LYS A 4 -5.93 -3.65 -20.23
N ILE A 5 -5.20 -2.72 -20.82
CA ILE A 5 -4.05 -3.01 -21.70
C ILE A 5 -2.92 -3.62 -20.87
N TYR A 6 -2.70 -3.10 -19.66
CA TYR A 6 -1.69 -3.61 -18.73
C TYR A 6 -2.02 -5.03 -18.20
N GLU A 7 -3.29 -5.36 -17.95
CA GLU A 7 -3.72 -6.72 -17.59
C GLU A 7 -3.44 -7.74 -18.70
N ALA A 8 -3.54 -7.34 -19.97
CA ALA A 8 -3.23 -8.19 -21.12
C ALA A 8 -1.72 -8.54 -21.18
N PHE A 9 -0.83 -7.57 -20.88
CA PHE A 9 0.61 -7.82 -20.77
C PHE A 9 0.96 -8.74 -19.59
N ARG A 10 0.18 -8.66 -18.50
CA ARG A 10 0.32 -9.55 -17.34
C ARG A 10 -0.10 -10.99 -17.66
N TYR A 11 -1.16 -11.17 -18.45
CA TYR A 11 -1.60 -12.49 -18.89
C TYR A 11 -0.56 -13.17 -19.79
N SER A 12 0.12 -12.43 -20.66
CA SER A 12 1.20 -12.98 -21.50
C SER A 12 2.45 -13.37 -20.70
N SER A 13 2.74 -12.72 -19.57
CA SER A 13 3.96 -12.95 -18.78
C SER A 13 3.77 -14.02 -17.69
N CYS A 14 2.53 -14.27 -17.24
CA CYS A 14 2.22 -15.30 -16.24
C CYS A 14 1.96 -16.70 -16.80
N VAL A 15 1.52 -16.85 -18.06
CA VAL A 15 0.97 -18.14 -18.55
C VAL A 15 2.02 -19.20 -18.93
N GLN A 16 3.32 -18.88 -18.96
CA GLN A 16 4.33 -19.90 -19.26
C GLN A 16 5.56 -19.87 -18.36
N GLY A 17 5.40 -19.73 -17.04
CA GLY A 17 6.43 -20.12 -16.05
C GLY A 17 7.86 -19.58 -16.30
N ARG A 18 7.99 -18.50 -17.06
CA ARG A 18 9.24 -17.92 -17.53
C ARG A 18 9.02 -16.42 -17.59
N ASN A 19 9.59 -15.71 -16.62
CA ASN A 19 9.60 -14.26 -16.57
C ASN A 19 10.20 -13.73 -17.88
N GLY A 20 9.36 -13.19 -18.74
CA GLY A 20 9.73 -12.54 -19.99
C GLY A 20 8.97 -11.24 -20.12
N LEU A 21 9.66 -10.20 -20.57
CA LEU A 21 9.07 -8.89 -20.84
C LEU A 21 9.00 -8.69 -22.34
N ILE A 22 7.86 -8.23 -22.85
CA ILE A 22 7.71 -7.79 -24.24
C ILE A 22 7.80 -6.28 -24.24
N SER A 23 8.80 -5.72 -24.93
CA SER A 23 8.94 -4.28 -25.12
C SER A 23 8.47 -3.87 -26.53
N ASN A 24 8.02 -2.62 -26.64
CA ASN A 24 7.48 -2.00 -27.86
C ASN A 24 6.33 -2.80 -28.53
N PRO A 25 5.26 -3.16 -27.79
CA PRO A 25 4.07 -3.70 -28.41
C PRO A 25 3.31 -2.62 -29.18
N ILE A 26 2.90 -2.93 -30.41
CA ILE A 26 2.09 -2.03 -31.23
C ILE A 26 0.63 -2.48 -31.14
N LEU A 27 -0.28 -1.53 -30.91
CA LEU A 27 -1.72 -1.81 -30.93
C LEU A 27 -2.23 -1.81 -32.37
N LYS A 28 -2.99 -2.84 -32.74
CA LYS A 28 -3.68 -2.92 -34.04
C LYS A 28 -4.99 -2.13 -34.07
N ILE A 29 -5.54 -1.85 -32.90
CA ILE A 29 -6.82 -1.18 -32.69
C ILE A 29 -6.65 -0.01 -31.74
N GLN A 30 -7.54 0.98 -31.81
CA GLN A 30 -7.51 2.12 -30.89
C GLN A 30 -7.77 1.66 -29.45
N GLU A 31 -7.14 2.33 -28.48
CA GLU A 31 -7.21 1.91 -27.07
C GLU A 31 -8.65 1.84 -26.54
N GLU A 32 -9.52 2.72 -27.03
CA GLU A 32 -10.93 2.79 -26.63
C GLU A 32 -11.76 1.58 -27.10
N GLU A 33 -11.28 0.85 -28.10
CA GLU A 33 -11.97 -0.31 -28.69
C GLU A 33 -11.63 -1.64 -28.00
N ILE A 34 -10.66 -1.63 -27.08
CA ILE A 34 -10.19 -2.83 -26.39
C ILE A 34 -11.22 -3.26 -25.34
N ARG A 35 -11.87 -4.40 -25.60
CA ARG A 35 -12.82 -5.05 -24.69
C ARG A 35 -12.24 -6.33 -24.11
N ASP A 36 -12.80 -6.79 -22.99
CA ASP A 36 -12.33 -8.00 -22.30
C ASP A 36 -12.40 -9.26 -23.20
N ASN A 37 -13.39 -9.31 -24.10
CA ASN A 37 -13.48 -10.38 -25.10
C ASN A 37 -12.40 -10.31 -26.17
N SER A 38 -11.90 -9.11 -26.51
CA SER A 38 -10.80 -8.92 -27.46
C SER A 38 -9.48 -9.50 -26.92
N LEU A 39 -9.30 -9.50 -25.59
CA LEU A 39 -8.10 -10.05 -24.93
C LEU A 39 -8.04 -11.59 -24.94
N LYS A 40 -9.15 -12.27 -25.28
CA LYS A 40 -9.14 -13.73 -25.51
C LYS A 40 -8.34 -14.11 -26.75
N ASN A 41 -8.20 -13.19 -27.69
CA ASN A 41 -7.35 -13.33 -28.87
C ASN A 41 -6.35 -12.17 -28.93
N LEU A 42 -5.25 -12.29 -28.18
CA LEU A 42 -4.23 -11.25 -28.12
C LEU A 42 -3.67 -10.87 -29.51
N GLY A 43 -3.66 -11.78 -30.48
CA GLY A 43 -3.20 -11.51 -31.84
C GLY A 43 -4.08 -10.56 -32.65
N SER A 44 -5.35 -10.36 -32.26
CA SER A 44 -6.21 -9.32 -32.85
C SER A 44 -6.01 -7.94 -32.24
N VAL A 45 -5.38 -7.86 -31.06
CA VAL A 45 -5.15 -6.61 -30.32
C VAL A 45 -3.73 -6.10 -30.53
N PHE A 46 -2.76 -7.00 -30.51
CA PHE A 46 -1.34 -6.66 -30.57
C PHE A 46 -0.71 -7.08 -31.90
N ASP A 47 0.04 -6.17 -32.51
CA ASP A 47 1.06 -6.48 -33.48
C ASP A 47 2.40 -6.59 -32.75
N LEU A 48 2.95 -7.80 -32.76
CA LEU A 48 4.23 -8.13 -32.12
C LEU A 48 5.37 -8.25 -33.13
N SER A 49 5.15 -7.93 -34.40
CA SER A 49 6.14 -8.08 -35.47
C SER A 49 7.42 -7.27 -35.23
N GLN A 50 7.31 -6.12 -34.56
CA GLN A 50 8.42 -5.25 -34.17
C GLN A 50 8.74 -5.31 -32.67
N SER A 51 8.02 -6.15 -31.91
CA SER A 51 8.20 -6.24 -30.46
C SER A 51 9.40 -7.08 -30.11
N ILE A 52 10.13 -6.65 -29.09
CA ILE A 52 11.29 -7.38 -28.60
C ILE A 52 10.85 -8.22 -27.41
N LEU A 53 10.96 -9.53 -27.55
CA LEU A 53 10.77 -10.44 -26.44
C LEU A 53 12.09 -10.57 -25.67
N HIS A 54 12.17 -9.87 -24.54
CA HIS A 54 13.24 -10.06 -23.57
C HIS A 54 13.00 -11.36 -22.81
N ARG A 55 13.55 -12.46 -23.33
CA ARG A 55 13.67 -13.72 -22.58
C ARG A 55 14.94 -13.65 -21.75
N ASN A 56 14.83 -13.97 -20.46
CA ASN A 56 16.02 -14.22 -19.67
C ASN A 56 16.60 -15.60 -20.05
N SER A 57 17.35 -15.67 -21.14
CA SER A 57 18.04 -16.90 -21.57
C SER A 57 19.45 -17.04 -20.98
N ASN A 58 19.98 -16.01 -20.30
CA ASN A 58 21.39 -15.94 -19.94
C ASN A 58 21.73 -15.40 -18.54
N LYS A 59 20.81 -15.44 -17.57
CA LYS A 59 21.19 -15.18 -16.17
C LYS A 59 20.71 -16.31 -15.28
N LYS A 60 21.67 -16.87 -14.53
CA LYS A 60 21.41 -17.69 -13.36
C LYS A 60 20.25 -17.02 -12.61
N VAL A 61 19.22 -17.78 -12.29
CA VAL A 61 17.97 -17.29 -11.67
C VAL A 61 18.19 -16.47 -10.38
N PHE A 62 19.41 -16.51 -9.84
CA PHE A 62 19.94 -15.59 -8.87
C PHE A 62 21.22 -14.94 -9.43
N ASP A 63 21.08 -13.86 -10.20
CA ASP A 63 22.08 -12.81 -10.06
C ASP A 63 22.02 -12.44 -8.59
N LYS A 64 23.15 -12.55 -7.86
CA LYS A 64 23.23 -11.94 -6.54
C LYS A 64 22.68 -10.53 -6.68
N PHE A 65 21.70 -10.18 -5.87
CA PHE A 65 21.20 -8.83 -5.80
C PHE A 65 22.41 -7.90 -5.67
N ASN A 66 22.72 -7.18 -6.75
CA ASN A 66 23.74 -6.16 -6.77
C ASN A 66 22.98 -4.85 -6.60
N ALA A 67 22.83 -4.43 -5.35
CA ALA A 67 22.33 -3.10 -5.05
C ALA A 67 23.15 -2.10 -5.89
N PRO A 68 22.51 -1.22 -6.69
CA PRO A 68 23.19 -0.05 -7.19
C PRO A 68 23.83 0.67 -6.00
N HIS A 69 25.06 1.19 -6.16
CA HIS A 69 25.65 2.10 -5.20
C HIS A 69 24.90 3.45 -5.25
N SER A 70 23.61 3.45 -4.91
CA SER A 70 22.87 4.67 -4.59
C SER A 70 23.09 4.93 -3.11
N SER A 71 23.71 6.06 -2.78
CA SER A 71 23.66 6.66 -1.46
C SER A 71 22.20 6.67 -1.00
N GLN A 72 21.84 5.75 -0.09
CA GLN A 72 20.54 5.78 0.55
C GLN A 72 20.42 7.16 1.22
N PRO A 73 19.29 7.87 1.06
CA PRO A 73 19.06 9.05 1.87
C PRO A 73 19.21 8.60 3.34
N ASN A 74 20.07 9.29 4.09
CA ASN A 74 20.28 9.02 5.49
C ASN A 74 19.01 9.50 6.23
N ILE A 75 17.98 8.66 6.25
CA ILE A 75 16.73 8.93 6.92
C ILE A 75 16.96 8.59 8.40
N GLU A 76 17.49 9.54 9.15
CA GLU A 76 17.39 9.52 10.61
C GLU A 76 15.92 9.71 10.99
N GLU A 77 15.21 8.61 11.18
CA GLU A 77 13.84 8.63 11.69
C GLU A 77 13.83 8.36 13.20
N ALA A 78 13.60 9.41 13.98
CA ALA A 78 13.18 9.31 15.36
C ALA A 78 11.73 8.81 15.43
N ALA A 79 11.52 7.51 15.21
CA ALA A 79 10.27 6.86 15.55
C ALA A 79 10.32 6.43 17.02
N GLN A 80 9.37 6.88 17.85
CA GLN A 80 9.14 6.25 19.15
C GLN A 80 8.92 4.75 18.94
N THR A 81 9.68 3.94 19.65
CA THR A 81 9.63 2.49 19.49
C THR A 81 8.36 1.95 20.13
N ILE A 82 7.84 0.85 19.59
CA ILE A 82 6.68 0.14 20.15
C ILE A 82 6.91 -0.18 21.64
N ASP A 83 8.15 -0.50 22.03
CA ASP A 83 8.53 -0.80 23.41
C ASP A 83 8.33 0.41 24.34
N GLN A 84 8.64 1.63 23.86
CA GLN A 84 8.40 2.85 24.62
C GLN A 84 6.91 3.06 24.83
N ASP A 85 6.10 2.97 23.77
CA ASP A 85 4.64 3.13 23.87
C ASP A 85 4.02 2.13 24.86
N ILE A 86 4.48 0.88 24.80
CA ILE A 86 4.02 -0.18 25.71
C ILE A 86 4.45 0.13 27.15
N GLY A 87 5.68 0.60 27.35
CA GLY A 87 6.17 1.04 28.66
C GLY A 87 5.32 2.15 29.26
N GLU A 88 4.97 3.17 28.47
CA GLU A 88 4.11 4.28 28.88
C GLU A 88 2.69 3.82 29.27
N ILE A 89 2.11 2.89 28.50
CA ILE A 89 0.80 2.31 28.82
C ILE A 89 0.84 1.57 30.16
N HIS A 90 1.87 0.75 30.40
CA HIS A 90 2.00 -0.01 31.65
C HIS A 90 2.17 0.89 32.88
N GLN A 91 2.91 1.99 32.74
CA GLN A 91 3.18 2.95 33.81
C GLN A 91 1.99 3.87 34.13
N SER A 92 0.98 3.93 33.27
CA SER A 92 -0.21 4.75 33.50
C SER A 92 -0.96 4.33 34.77
N LYS A 93 -1.19 5.29 35.67
CA LYS A 93 -1.93 5.10 36.93
C LYS A 93 -3.44 5.26 36.78
N THR A 94 -3.89 5.86 35.68
CA THR A 94 -5.31 6.16 35.42
C THR A 94 -6.03 5.05 34.65
N LEU A 95 -5.27 4.14 34.03
CA LEU A 95 -5.80 3.02 33.26
C LEU A 95 -5.95 1.78 34.13
N SER A 96 -7.11 1.13 34.02
CA SER A 96 -7.30 -0.23 34.55
C SER A 96 -6.46 -1.24 33.77
N GLU A 97 -6.17 -2.39 34.38
CA GLU A 97 -5.42 -3.47 33.72
C GLU A 97 -6.08 -3.96 32.42
N THR A 98 -7.42 -3.98 32.38
CA THR A 98 -8.16 -4.31 31.15
C THR A 98 -7.91 -3.28 30.05
N GLN A 99 -7.94 -1.98 30.38
CA GLN A 99 -7.68 -0.91 29.41
C GLN A 99 -6.24 -0.95 28.91
N LYS A 100 -5.26 -1.18 29.81
CA LYS A 100 -3.86 -1.34 29.43
C LYS A 100 -3.69 -2.49 28.44
N LYS A 101 -4.28 -3.65 28.74
CA LYS A 101 -4.22 -4.83 27.85
C LYS A 101 -4.84 -4.53 26.48
N LEU A 102 -5.99 -3.84 26.43
CA LEU A 102 -6.63 -3.45 25.17
C LEU A 102 -5.75 -2.51 24.35
N LEU A 103 -5.13 -1.51 24.99
CA LEU A 103 -4.25 -0.56 24.31
C LEU A 103 -2.97 -1.23 23.80
N VAL A 104 -2.30 -2.05 24.62
CA VAL A 104 -1.12 -2.80 24.18
C VAL A 104 -1.45 -3.70 22.98
N GLN A 105 -2.57 -4.42 23.06
CA GLN A 105 -3.02 -5.27 21.95
C GLN A 105 -3.31 -4.45 20.70
N SER A 106 -3.98 -3.30 20.83
CA SER A 106 -4.22 -2.42 19.69
C SER A 106 -2.92 -1.90 19.07
N ARG A 107 -1.95 -1.47 19.89
CA ARG A 107 -0.64 -0.98 19.42
C ARG A 107 0.12 -2.04 18.62
N LEU A 108 0.01 -3.31 19.04
CA LEU A 108 0.60 -4.44 18.32
C LEU A 108 -0.20 -4.86 17.07
N GLY A 109 -1.31 -4.18 16.75
CA GLY A 109 -2.20 -4.55 15.66
C GLY A 109 -2.92 -5.88 15.92
N GLN A 110 -3.24 -6.16 17.18
CA GLN A 110 -3.84 -7.39 17.70
C GLN A 110 -5.14 -7.10 18.47
N GLY A 111 -5.68 -8.13 19.13
CA GLY A 111 -6.87 -8.02 19.98
C GLY A 111 -8.13 -7.62 19.22
N GLN A 112 -9.00 -6.85 19.88
CA GLN A 112 -10.30 -6.47 19.34
C GLN A 112 -10.17 -5.54 18.13
N PHE A 113 -9.22 -4.60 18.16
CA PHE A 113 -8.94 -3.69 17.05
C PHE A 113 -8.69 -4.47 15.75
N ARG A 114 -7.78 -5.46 15.78
CA ARG A 114 -7.52 -6.33 14.63
C ARG A 114 -8.76 -7.08 14.15
N LYS A 115 -9.53 -7.66 15.08
CA LYS A 115 -10.75 -8.43 14.76
C LYS A 115 -11.78 -7.55 14.06
N ASP A 116 -11.95 -6.31 14.52
CA ASP A 116 -12.87 -5.36 13.92
C ASP A 116 -12.42 -4.97 12.51
N LEU A 117 -11.12 -4.78 12.27
CA LEU A 117 -10.59 -4.54 10.92
C LEU A 117 -10.78 -5.74 9.99
N LEU A 118 -10.47 -6.96 10.44
CA LEU A 118 -10.74 -8.17 9.65
C LEU A 118 -12.21 -8.25 9.25
N LYS A 119 -13.13 -7.99 10.18
CA LYS A 119 -14.57 -7.96 9.90
C LYS A 119 -14.95 -6.86 8.92
N ASN A 120 -14.48 -5.63 9.12
CA ASN A 120 -14.85 -4.48 8.31
C ASN A 120 -14.34 -4.61 6.87
N PHE A 121 -13.11 -5.11 6.69
CA PHE A 121 -12.45 -5.23 5.39
C PHE A 121 -12.63 -6.61 4.72
N ASN A 122 -13.56 -7.45 5.20
CA ASN A 122 -13.82 -8.80 4.69
C ASN A 122 -12.55 -9.66 4.61
N SER A 123 -11.69 -9.58 5.63
CA SER A 123 -10.40 -10.24 5.73
C SER A 123 -9.50 -10.03 4.49
N ALA A 124 -9.58 -8.86 3.85
CA ALA A 124 -8.82 -8.54 2.65
C ALA A 124 -8.01 -7.26 2.81
N CYS A 125 -6.78 -7.25 2.29
CA CYS A 125 -6.00 -6.02 2.15
C CYS A 125 -6.77 -5.01 1.30
N LEU A 126 -6.85 -3.76 1.77
CA LEU A 126 -7.57 -2.68 1.08
C LEU A 126 -7.03 -2.37 -0.31
N LEU A 127 -5.73 -2.56 -0.54
CA LEU A 127 -5.08 -2.22 -1.82
C LEU A 127 -4.82 -3.45 -2.68
N THR A 128 -4.22 -4.49 -2.09
CA THR A 128 -3.76 -5.67 -2.85
C THR A 128 -4.82 -6.78 -2.93
N GLY A 129 -5.89 -6.70 -2.15
CA GLY A 129 -6.93 -7.73 -2.11
C GLY A 129 -6.48 -9.07 -1.50
N ILE A 130 -5.24 -9.17 -0.98
CA ILE A 130 -4.74 -10.37 -0.29
C ILE A 130 -5.69 -10.76 0.82
N LYS A 131 -6.15 -12.02 0.84
CA LYS A 131 -7.11 -12.54 1.84
C LYS A 131 -6.49 -13.44 2.91
N HIS A 132 -5.19 -13.69 2.83
CA HIS A 132 -4.52 -14.54 3.80
C HIS A 132 -4.29 -13.77 5.10
N GLU A 133 -5.13 -13.99 6.11
CA GLU A 133 -5.17 -13.17 7.33
C GLU A 133 -3.83 -13.04 8.04
N SER A 134 -2.99 -14.09 8.05
CA SER A 134 -1.67 -14.03 8.69
C SER A 134 -0.68 -13.07 8.01
N LEU A 135 -0.95 -12.67 6.77
CA LEU A 135 -0.16 -11.69 6.02
C LEU A 135 -0.72 -10.27 6.17
N LEU A 136 -1.88 -10.11 6.82
CA LEU A 136 -2.53 -8.82 6.97
C LEU A 136 -2.12 -8.14 8.28
N LEU A 137 -1.85 -6.85 8.19
CA LEU A 137 -1.51 -5.98 9.31
C LEU A 137 -2.67 -5.02 9.57
N ALA A 138 -2.91 -4.77 10.85
CA ALA A 138 -3.85 -3.77 11.34
C ALA A 138 -3.08 -2.47 11.58
N SER A 139 -3.01 -1.61 10.57
CA SER A 139 -2.29 -0.34 10.61
C SER A 139 -3.21 0.79 11.09
N HIS A 140 -2.70 1.69 11.93
CA HIS A 140 -3.42 2.90 12.33
C HIS A 140 -3.27 4.01 11.29
N ILE A 141 -4.36 4.72 10.98
CA ILE A 141 -4.35 5.86 10.06
C ILE A 141 -3.69 7.07 10.72
N LYS A 142 -4.26 7.52 11.84
CA LYS A 142 -3.65 8.50 12.72
C LYS A 142 -2.64 7.76 13.61
N PRO A 143 -1.36 8.16 13.61
CA PRO A 143 -0.31 7.42 14.31
C PRO A 143 -0.55 7.41 15.82
N TRP A 144 -0.10 6.33 16.48
CA TRP A 144 -0.34 6.07 17.90
C TRP A 144 0.05 7.22 18.83
N SER A 145 1.14 7.92 18.51
CA SER A 145 1.67 9.08 19.25
C SER A 145 0.70 10.27 19.28
N ASP A 146 -0.11 10.41 18.23
CA ASP A 146 -1.01 11.54 18.06
C ASP A 146 -2.44 11.20 18.53
N CYS A 147 -2.70 9.96 18.93
CA CYS A 147 -4.02 9.45 19.25
C CYS A 147 -4.38 9.55 20.74
N THR A 148 -5.65 9.85 21.03
CA THR A 148 -6.24 9.55 22.34
C THR A 148 -6.45 8.04 22.51
N ASN A 149 -6.69 7.58 23.75
CA ASN A 149 -6.96 6.16 24.01
C ASN A 149 -8.21 5.64 23.30
N GLU A 150 -9.21 6.49 23.09
CA GLU A 150 -10.42 6.16 22.33
C GLU A 150 -10.07 5.98 20.85
N GLU A 151 -9.26 6.87 20.27
CA GLU A 151 -8.82 6.79 18.87
C GLU A 151 -7.90 5.58 18.62
N ARG A 152 -7.10 5.20 19.63
CA ARG A 152 -6.23 4.01 19.60
C ARG A 152 -7.02 2.71 19.49
N LEU A 153 -8.27 2.68 19.98
CA LEU A 153 -9.13 1.50 19.95
C LEU A 153 -10.18 1.56 18.83
N ASP A 154 -10.27 2.69 18.11
CA ASP A 154 -11.30 2.90 17.10
C ASP A 154 -10.95 2.23 15.76
N ALA A 155 -11.75 1.24 15.35
CA ALA A 155 -11.55 0.56 14.06
C ALA A 155 -11.68 1.49 12.84
N ARG A 156 -12.30 2.67 12.97
CA ARG A 156 -12.31 3.69 11.89
C ARG A 156 -10.96 4.37 11.72
N ASN A 157 -10.10 4.30 12.72
CA ASN A 157 -8.71 4.75 12.67
C ASN A 157 -7.78 3.63 12.16
N GLY A 158 -8.31 2.61 11.50
CA GLY A 158 -7.51 1.45 11.08
C GLY A 158 -7.71 1.08 9.62
N LEU A 159 -6.64 0.55 9.03
CA LEU A 159 -6.62 -0.07 7.71
C LEU A 159 -6.11 -1.50 7.84
N LEU A 160 -6.67 -2.38 7.01
CA LEU A 160 -6.15 -3.74 6.85
C LEU A 160 -5.25 -3.78 5.61
N LEU A 161 -3.94 -3.92 5.81
CA LEU A 161 -2.93 -3.77 4.76
C LEU A 161 -2.00 -4.98 4.68
N SER A 162 -1.39 -5.20 3.51
CA SER A 162 -0.26 -6.13 3.36
C SER A 162 1.04 -5.47 3.86
N PRO A 163 2.10 -6.22 4.20
CA PRO A 163 3.28 -5.66 4.89
C PRO A 163 4.01 -4.57 4.11
N LEU A 164 4.08 -4.69 2.79
CA LEU A 164 4.67 -3.65 1.94
C LEU A 164 3.86 -2.34 2.00
N VAL A 165 2.55 -2.45 1.82
CA VAL A 165 1.65 -1.29 1.79
C VAL A 165 1.58 -0.61 3.15
N ASP A 166 1.53 -1.40 4.22
CA ASP A 166 1.64 -0.95 5.62
C ASP A 166 2.89 -0.08 5.80
N LYS A 167 4.07 -0.55 5.40
CA LYS A 167 5.31 0.20 5.56
C LYS A 167 5.37 1.45 4.69
N LEU A 168 4.86 1.40 3.46
CA LEU A 168 4.76 2.58 2.61
C LEU A 168 3.84 3.64 3.23
N PHE A 169 2.73 3.21 3.83
CA PHE A 169 1.75 4.09 4.45
C PHE A 169 2.26 4.67 5.78
N ASP A 170 2.68 3.83 6.72
CA ASP A 170 3.21 4.21 8.04
C ASP A 170 4.40 5.18 7.95
N ARG A 171 5.23 5.06 6.91
CA ARG A 171 6.41 5.91 6.69
C ARG A 171 6.10 7.16 5.85
N TYR A 172 4.84 7.40 5.55
CA TYR A 172 4.37 8.53 4.75
C TYR A 172 4.96 8.55 3.33
N PHE A 173 5.24 7.40 2.71
CA PHE A 173 5.57 7.35 1.27
C PHE A 173 4.32 7.33 0.41
N ILE A 174 3.21 6.85 0.95
CA ILE A 174 1.88 6.94 0.36
C ILE A 174 0.85 7.45 1.36
N THR A 175 -0.24 8.01 0.86
CA THR A 175 -1.42 8.42 1.63
C THR A 175 -2.65 8.39 0.73
N PHE A 176 -3.83 8.73 1.25
CA PHE A 176 -5.04 8.91 0.44
C PHE A 176 -5.54 10.34 0.56
N ASN A 177 -5.96 10.93 -0.56
CA ASN A 177 -6.66 12.20 -0.52
C ASN A 177 -8.00 12.00 0.23
N PRO A 178 -8.30 12.78 1.28
CA PRO A 178 -9.45 12.52 2.15
C PRO A 178 -10.81 12.72 1.47
N ASP A 179 -10.87 13.56 0.44
CA ASP A 179 -12.12 13.87 -0.27
C ASP A 179 -12.43 12.83 -1.34
N THR A 180 -11.43 12.53 -2.18
CA THR A 180 -11.54 11.64 -3.35
C THR A 180 -11.22 10.19 -3.03
N LEU A 181 -10.54 9.93 -1.91
CA LEU A 181 -10.02 8.62 -1.51
C LEU A 181 -9.04 8.01 -2.53
N ARG A 182 -8.46 8.85 -3.39
CA ARG A 182 -7.44 8.44 -4.35
C ARG A 182 -6.09 8.31 -3.64
N LEU A 183 -5.35 7.26 -3.99
CA LEU A 183 -3.98 7.04 -3.55
C LEU A 183 -3.07 8.16 -4.07
N ILE A 184 -2.29 8.73 -3.16
CA ILE A 184 -1.27 9.74 -3.41
C ILE A 184 0.06 9.17 -2.94
N MET A 185 1.11 9.42 -3.70
CA MET A 185 2.47 8.95 -3.41
C MET A 185 3.44 10.12 -3.48
N VAL A 186 4.60 9.95 -2.84
CA VAL A 186 5.72 10.89 -2.97
C VAL A 186 6.31 10.87 -4.37
N ASP A 187 6.90 11.99 -4.78
CA ASP A 187 7.71 12.07 -6.00
C ASP A 187 9.14 11.62 -5.71
N ASP A 188 9.30 10.31 -5.48
CA ASP A 188 10.60 9.66 -5.28
C ASP A 188 10.76 8.53 -6.32
N PRO A 189 11.86 8.49 -7.10
CA PRO A 189 12.05 7.48 -8.14
C PRO A 189 12.04 6.03 -7.64
N LEU A 190 12.57 5.76 -6.45
CA LEU A 190 12.60 4.42 -5.87
C LEU A 190 11.20 4.01 -5.39
N ILE A 191 10.46 4.95 -4.79
CA ILE A 191 9.06 4.69 -4.42
C ILE A 191 8.21 4.48 -5.68
N LEU A 192 8.40 5.29 -6.72
CA LEU A 192 7.72 5.12 -8.00
C LEU A 192 7.98 3.74 -8.61
N GLU A 193 9.21 3.27 -8.60
CA GLU A 193 9.55 1.92 -9.05
C GLU A 193 8.82 0.85 -8.23
N ILE A 194 8.78 0.97 -6.89
CA ILE A 194 8.04 0.05 -6.03
C ILE A 194 6.54 0.05 -6.39
N ILE A 195 5.93 1.23 -6.52
CA ILE A 195 4.51 1.39 -6.84
C ILE A 195 4.17 0.78 -8.21
N ILE A 196 5.00 1.02 -9.23
CA ILE A 196 4.82 0.43 -10.57
C ILE A 196 4.95 -1.09 -10.51
N ASN A 197 6.03 -1.61 -9.93
CA ASN A 197 6.34 -3.04 -9.88
C ASN A 197 5.26 -3.84 -9.13
N HIS A 198 4.62 -3.22 -8.13
CA HIS A 198 3.56 -3.83 -7.33
C HIS A 198 2.16 -3.45 -7.81
N GLN A 199 2.05 -2.68 -8.90
CA GLN A 199 0.78 -2.29 -9.52
C GLN A 199 -0.15 -1.54 -8.56
N LEU A 200 0.39 -0.56 -7.84
CA LEU A 200 -0.33 0.28 -6.90
C LEU A 200 -0.65 1.66 -7.51
N LEU A 201 -0.87 1.73 -8.83
CA LEU A 201 -1.12 3.00 -9.54
C LEU A 201 -2.61 3.32 -9.63
N ASP A 202 -2.95 4.60 -9.46
CA ASP A 202 -4.30 5.16 -9.68
C ASP A 202 -5.44 4.45 -8.92
N PHE A 203 -5.16 4.03 -7.69
CA PHE A 203 -6.16 3.40 -6.84
C PHE A 203 -7.08 4.43 -6.19
N VAL A 204 -8.37 4.11 -6.14
CA VAL A 204 -9.36 4.78 -5.29
C VAL A 204 -9.90 3.77 -4.30
N ILE A 205 -9.64 3.99 -3.02
CA ILE A 205 -10.08 3.06 -1.97
C ILE A 205 -11.57 3.22 -1.69
N LYS A 206 -12.20 2.11 -1.29
CA LYS A 206 -13.60 2.08 -0.85
C LYS A 206 -13.64 1.58 0.61
N PRO A 207 -13.56 2.48 1.60
CA PRO A 207 -13.62 2.08 2.99
C PRO A 207 -15.01 1.49 3.30
N PRO A 208 -15.12 0.51 4.22
CA PRO A 208 -16.36 -0.17 4.55
C PRO A 208 -17.31 0.67 5.44
N PHE A 209 -17.08 1.98 5.55
CA PHE A 209 -17.80 2.88 6.45
C PHE A 209 -18.83 3.73 5.69
N LYS A 210 -19.91 4.12 6.39
CA LYS A 210 -20.99 4.97 5.85
C LYS A 210 -21.32 6.11 6.80
N ASN A 211 -21.87 7.20 6.26
CA ASN A 211 -22.41 8.34 7.02
C ASN A 211 -21.36 8.88 8.03
N LYS A 212 -21.77 9.13 9.28
CA LYS A 212 -20.89 9.59 10.38
C LYS A 212 -19.62 8.75 10.59
N HIS A 213 -19.64 7.46 10.26
CA HIS A 213 -18.45 6.61 10.38
C HIS A 213 -17.46 6.87 9.25
N LEU A 214 -17.95 7.22 8.06
CA LEU A 214 -17.12 7.65 6.94
C LEU A 214 -16.50 9.01 7.22
N GLU A 215 -17.26 9.96 7.77
CA GLU A 215 -16.72 11.27 8.16
C GLU A 215 -15.60 11.13 9.18
N LYS A 216 -15.79 10.31 10.23
CA LYS A 216 -14.73 10.06 11.21
C LYS A 216 -13.50 9.35 10.60
N PHE A 217 -13.70 8.42 9.68
CA PHE A 217 -12.60 7.81 8.92
C PHE A 217 -11.83 8.86 8.12
N LYS A 218 -12.55 9.79 7.46
CA LYS A 218 -11.95 10.90 6.72
C LYS A 218 -11.21 11.86 7.62
N GLU A 219 -11.68 12.13 8.84
CA GLU A 219 -10.94 12.93 9.84
C GLU A 219 -9.56 12.32 10.15
N TYR A 220 -9.51 11.01 10.41
CA TYR A 220 -8.23 10.32 10.59
C TYR A 220 -7.35 10.40 9.34
N MET A 221 -7.94 10.20 8.16
CA MET A 221 -7.22 10.27 6.90
C MET A 221 -6.67 11.68 6.62
N THR A 222 -7.43 12.73 6.94
CA THR A 222 -7.00 14.13 6.84
C THR A 222 -5.78 14.40 7.72
N HIS A 223 -5.75 13.85 8.95
CA HIS A 223 -4.57 13.96 9.81
C HIS A 223 -3.35 13.30 9.17
N HIS A 224 -3.49 12.07 8.67
CA HIS A 224 -2.41 11.36 7.98
C HIS A 224 -1.95 12.11 6.72
N TYR A 225 -2.89 12.62 5.92
CA TYR A 225 -2.63 13.39 4.71
C TYR A 225 -1.85 14.67 4.99
N ARG A 226 -2.17 15.41 6.07
CA ARG A 226 -1.39 16.59 6.48
C ARG A 226 0.04 16.20 6.90
N LYS A 227 0.18 15.18 7.75
CA LYS A 227 1.50 14.68 8.17
C LYS A 227 2.35 14.20 7.00
N PHE A 228 1.72 13.55 6.02
CA PHE A 228 2.36 13.14 4.78
C PHE A 228 3.03 14.33 4.07
N HIS A 229 2.31 15.44 3.89
CA HIS A 229 2.90 16.63 3.26
C HIS A 229 4.00 17.24 4.14
N GLU A 230 3.76 17.44 5.43
CA GLU A 230 4.74 18.03 6.35
C GLU A 230 6.06 17.26 6.43
N ILE A 231 5.99 15.93 6.44
CA ILE A 231 7.16 15.06 6.51
C ILE A 231 7.89 15.06 5.18
N ASN A 232 7.18 14.97 4.06
CA ASN A 232 7.81 14.89 2.75
C ASN A 232 8.36 16.24 2.26
N GLU A 233 7.75 17.36 2.64
CA GLU A 233 8.35 18.69 2.45
C GLU A 233 9.73 18.76 3.11
N LYS A 234 9.87 18.24 4.33
CA LYS A 234 11.16 18.19 5.03
C LYS A 234 12.12 17.14 4.44
N ARG A 235 11.61 15.96 4.08
CA ARG A 235 12.39 14.83 3.55
C ARG A 235 13.02 15.16 2.20
N TYR A 236 12.33 15.91 1.35
CA TYR A 236 12.77 16.28 0.01
C TYR A 236 13.08 17.77 -0.17
N ALA A 237 13.09 18.56 0.92
CA ALA A 237 13.65 19.90 0.89
C ALA A 237 15.09 19.82 0.38
N LYS A 238 15.37 20.46 -0.76
CA LYS A 238 16.72 20.53 -1.34
C LYS A 238 17.68 21.06 -0.27
N LYS A 239 18.67 20.25 0.11
CA LYS A 239 19.89 20.73 0.76
C LYS A 239 20.78 21.40 -0.27
#